data_AF-A0A7J9ZCP2-F1
#
_entry.id   AF-A0A7J9ZCP2-F1
#
_cell.length_a   1.000
_cell.length_b   1.000
_cell.length_c   1.000
_cell.angle_alpha   90.00
_cell.angle_beta   90.00
_cell.angle_gamma   90.00
#
_symmetry.space_group_name_H-M   'P 1'
#
loop_
_entity.id
_entity.type
_entity.pdbx_description
1 polymer ?
#
loop_
_entity_poly.entity_id
_entity_poly.type
_entity_poly.pdbx_seq_one_letter_code
_entity_poly.pdbx_strand_id
1 'polypeptide(L)'
;MGMSDPRAADLVLLNGRLLTMGGHPGEAQALAVQNGRIIAVGSDQEIERLVGGTTEVVELGGRYAMPGLADCHVHLASDAARSADSVECRDFYDPSIRTVEHLLDRLREQASNVAPGSWVIGRGSPLQDFRLRDGRLPTCAELDRAAPDHPAYIYFGAHLLVANTRAMSEQGIDRDTPSPQGGTVVKDAEGNPTGVFRERAQFLIKPRGTPIGPEELAERIAIELDKCSRRGVTTIHDIVTDRNEILAYQLLARDGCLRVRVHLVIRVIESNFTKWSLEDLGLIHGFGGEWLQIGGIKMSIDGGFTGKNAAFSEPLDNDEGHEHPGLVRIKQDELDETVERYHRAGMRICTHAIGDVALDMILQSYEKAQAAYPRLDHRHRVEHMGNWMMTPERVERARRINLLPIPNPPFPLLHG
;
A
#
# COMPACT_ATOMS: atom_id res chain seq x y z
N MET A 1 19.42 -29.18 34.87
CA MET A 1 18.68 -28.04 34.29
C MET A 1 19.11 -26.81 35.07
N GLY A 2 20.02 -26.01 34.49
CA GLY A 2 20.48 -24.78 35.14
C GLY A 2 19.33 -23.77 35.15
N MET A 3 19.05 -23.21 36.33
CA MET A 3 18.12 -22.09 36.47
C MET A 3 18.71 -20.91 35.68
N SER A 4 17.99 -20.40 34.67
CA SER A 4 18.37 -19.17 33.98
C SER A 4 18.41 -18.02 35.00
N ASP A 5 19.48 -17.22 35.01
CA ASP A 5 19.49 -15.97 35.79
C ASP A 5 18.42 -15.06 35.18
N PRO A 6 17.36 -14.68 35.92
CA PRO A 6 16.28 -13.85 35.38
C PRO A 6 16.74 -12.46 34.90
N ARG A 7 17.99 -12.08 35.19
CA ARG A 7 18.61 -10.83 34.73
C ARG A 7 19.46 -10.99 33.47
N ALA A 8 19.67 -12.22 32.99
CA ALA A 8 20.46 -12.47 31.79
C ALA A 8 19.63 -12.21 30.52
N ALA A 9 20.28 -11.64 29.50
CA ALA A 9 19.69 -11.42 28.19
C ALA A 9 19.61 -12.74 27.39
N ASP A 10 18.65 -12.82 26.47
CA ASP A 10 18.56 -13.93 25.51
C ASP A 10 19.52 -13.70 24.34
N LEU A 11 19.65 -12.45 23.90
CA LEU A 11 20.53 -12.02 22.81
C LEU A 11 21.24 -10.73 23.20
N VAL A 12 22.53 -10.64 22.89
CA VAL A 12 23.33 -9.44 23.00
C VAL A 12 24.03 -9.15 21.67
N LEU A 13 24.00 -7.88 21.24
CA LEU A 13 24.85 -7.38 20.16
C LEU A 13 25.97 -6.55 20.78
N LEU A 14 27.24 -6.89 20.50
CA LEU A 14 28.42 -6.17 21.00
C LEU A 14 29.22 -5.55 19.85
N ASN A 15 30.09 -4.60 20.21
CA ASN A 15 31.11 -4.00 19.34
C ASN A 15 30.50 -3.45 18.05
N GLY A 16 29.39 -2.72 18.17
CA GLY A 16 28.64 -2.17 17.07
C GLY A 16 28.66 -0.65 17.00
N ARG A 17 27.95 -0.12 16.01
CA ARG A 17 27.57 1.29 15.91
C ARG A 17 26.06 1.36 15.80
N LEU A 18 25.39 1.58 16.93
CA LEU A 18 23.94 1.50 17.00
C LEU A 18 23.28 2.83 16.62
N LEU A 19 22.33 2.76 15.68
CA LEU A 19 21.45 3.88 15.34
C LEU A 19 20.16 3.73 16.15
N THR A 20 19.99 4.50 17.22
CA THR A 20 18.81 4.39 18.10
C THR A 20 17.63 5.28 17.65
N MET A 21 17.84 6.14 16.66
CA MET A 21 16.88 7.11 16.11
C MET A 21 16.36 8.17 17.10
N GLY A 22 16.84 8.18 18.35
CA GLY A 22 16.49 9.17 19.38
C GLY A 22 17.69 9.87 20.05
N GLY A 23 18.93 9.46 19.74
CA GLY A 23 20.19 10.05 20.23
C GLY A 23 21.19 10.31 19.11
N HIS A 24 22.43 10.72 19.42
CA HIS A 24 23.42 10.96 18.37
C HIS A 24 23.92 9.63 17.77
N PRO A 25 24.08 9.54 16.42
CA PRO A 25 24.58 8.33 15.77
C PRO A 25 25.94 7.88 16.35
N GLY A 26 26.01 6.62 16.82
CA GLY A 26 27.26 6.01 17.30
C GLY A 26 27.56 6.22 18.80
N GLU A 27 26.66 6.80 19.58
CA GLU A 27 26.80 6.87 21.05
C GLU A 27 26.63 5.50 21.73
N ALA A 28 25.84 4.60 21.12
CA ALA A 28 25.63 3.26 21.63
C ALA A 28 26.42 2.23 20.81
N GLN A 29 27.09 1.33 21.53
CA GLN A 29 27.95 0.29 20.97
C GLN A 29 27.26 -1.08 20.99
N ALA A 30 26.41 -1.31 22.00
CA ALA A 30 25.82 -2.60 22.26
C ALA A 30 24.35 -2.52 22.72
N LEU A 31 23.62 -3.62 22.56
CA LEU A 31 22.26 -3.77 23.08
C LEU A 31 22.03 -5.19 23.63
N ALA A 32 21.13 -5.29 24.60
CA ALA A 32 20.64 -6.54 25.16
C ALA A 32 19.15 -6.71 24.90
N VAL A 33 18.75 -7.92 24.54
CA VAL A 33 17.37 -8.32 24.26
C VAL A 33 16.97 -9.44 25.22
N GLN A 34 15.77 -9.32 25.79
CA GLN A 34 15.13 -10.37 26.56
C GLN A 34 13.66 -10.47 26.14
N ASN A 35 13.17 -11.68 25.88
CA ASN A 35 11.82 -11.98 25.42
C ASN A 35 11.39 -11.10 24.22
N GLY A 36 12.28 -10.94 23.23
CA GLY A 36 12.03 -10.15 22.02
C GLY A 36 11.98 -8.63 22.23
N ARG A 37 12.32 -8.13 23.43
CA ARG A 37 12.35 -6.70 23.77
C ARG A 37 13.75 -6.26 24.13
N ILE A 38 14.10 -5.06 23.69
CA ILE A 38 15.35 -4.42 24.09
C ILE A 38 15.23 -4.00 25.56
N ILE A 39 16.14 -4.52 26.40
CA ILE A 39 16.16 -4.23 27.84
C ILE A 39 17.28 -3.24 28.23
N ALA A 40 18.31 -3.11 27.39
CA ALA A 40 19.39 -2.15 27.58
C ALA A 40 20.07 -1.80 26.25
N VAL A 41 20.55 -0.57 26.15
CA VAL A 41 21.37 -0.03 25.05
C VAL A 41 22.45 0.83 25.69
N GLY A 42 23.71 0.64 25.31
CA GLY A 42 24.82 1.36 25.95
C GLY A 42 26.19 1.01 25.38
N SER A 43 27.21 1.14 26.22
CA SER A 43 28.58 0.71 25.92
C SER A 43 28.71 -0.82 25.96
N ASP A 44 29.75 -1.35 25.30
CA ASP A 44 30.03 -2.79 25.33
C ASP A 44 30.17 -3.30 26.77
N GLN A 45 30.89 -2.57 27.62
CA GLN A 45 31.13 -2.95 29.01
C GLN A 45 29.86 -3.01 29.87
N GLU A 46 28.88 -2.14 29.60
CA GLU A 46 27.61 -2.16 30.34
C GLU A 46 26.76 -3.37 29.94
N ILE A 47 26.73 -3.68 28.64
CA ILE A 47 25.91 -4.75 28.07
C ILE A 47 26.52 -6.13 28.31
N GLU A 48 27.84 -6.26 28.29
CA GLU A 48 28.55 -7.51 28.63
C GLU A 48 28.15 -8.07 30.01
N ARG A 49 27.78 -7.20 30.96
CA ARG A 49 27.33 -7.61 32.30
C ARG A 49 25.98 -8.34 32.29
N LEU A 50 25.24 -8.26 31.20
CA LEU A 50 23.94 -8.92 31.01
C LEU A 50 24.10 -10.28 30.30
N VAL A 51 25.31 -10.67 29.92
CA VAL A 51 25.61 -11.97 29.32
C VAL A 51 25.57 -13.06 30.40
N GLY A 52 24.67 -14.02 30.21
CA GLY A 52 24.56 -15.24 31.02
C GLY A 52 24.98 -16.49 30.24
N GLY A 53 24.92 -17.65 30.91
CA GLY A 53 25.38 -18.92 30.33
C GLY A 53 24.59 -19.44 29.12
N THR A 54 23.43 -18.85 28.81
CA THR A 54 22.57 -19.19 27.67
C THR A 54 22.36 -18.03 26.70
N THR A 55 23.01 -16.89 26.92
CA THR A 55 22.88 -15.71 26.07
C THR A 55 23.55 -15.95 24.72
N GLU A 56 22.85 -15.69 23.63
CA GLU A 56 23.44 -15.59 22.31
C GLU A 56 24.19 -14.26 22.20
N VAL A 57 25.48 -14.31 21.87
CA VAL A 57 26.31 -13.10 21.70
C VAL A 57 26.67 -12.95 20.22
N VAL A 58 26.31 -11.81 19.64
CA VAL A 58 26.61 -11.46 18.25
C VAL A 58 27.60 -10.29 18.24
N GLU A 59 28.83 -10.59 17.81
CA GLU A 59 29.88 -9.60 17.60
C GLU A 59 29.67 -8.87 16.26
N LEU A 60 29.41 -7.56 16.32
CA LEU A 60 29.17 -6.75 15.13
C LEU A 60 30.47 -6.29 14.46
N GLY A 61 31.61 -6.30 15.16
CA GLY A 61 32.92 -5.97 14.59
C GLY A 61 32.99 -4.57 13.95
N GLY A 62 32.38 -3.59 14.60
CA GLY A 62 32.27 -2.20 14.15
C GLY A 62 31.18 -1.93 13.12
N ARG A 63 30.38 -2.93 12.73
CA ARG A 63 29.24 -2.76 11.81
C ARG A 63 28.11 -1.97 12.46
N TYR A 64 27.26 -1.39 11.63
CA TYR A 64 26.06 -0.70 12.08
C TYR A 64 24.93 -1.69 12.36
N ALA A 65 24.19 -1.43 13.43
CA ALA A 65 22.85 -1.99 13.63
C ALA A 65 21.86 -0.83 13.76
N MET A 66 20.71 -1.00 13.14
CA MET A 66 19.65 0.00 13.05
C MET A 66 18.29 -0.66 13.29
N PRO A 67 17.24 0.12 13.61
CA PRO A 67 15.91 -0.44 13.73
C PRO A 67 15.49 -1.00 12.38
N GLY A 68 14.77 -2.12 12.41
CA GLY A 68 14.18 -2.66 11.21
C GLY A 68 13.26 -1.64 10.53
N LEU A 69 13.22 -1.67 9.21
CA LEU A 69 12.41 -0.73 8.43
C LEU A 69 10.92 -1.02 8.66
N ALA A 70 10.12 0.06 8.69
CA ALA A 70 8.67 -0.02 8.77
C ALA A 70 8.06 0.59 7.50
N ASP A 71 7.45 -0.25 6.67
CA ASP A 71 6.70 0.23 5.51
C ASP A 71 5.26 0.54 5.94
N CYS A 72 4.94 1.84 6.02
CA CYS A 72 3.71 2.30 6.64
C CYS A 72 2.51 2.36 5.69
N HIS A 73 2.67 1.95 4.43
CA HIS A 73 1.58 1.93 3.45
C HIS A 73 1.87 0.92 2.33
N VAL A 74 1.33 -0.28 2.46
CA VAL A 74 1.43 -1.31 1.42
C VAL A 74 0.05 -1.87 1.05
N HIS A 75 0.02 -2.60 -0.07
CA HIS A 75 -1.13 -3.36 -0.57
C HIS A 75 -0.72 -4.82 -0.80
N LEU A 76 0.01 -5.41 0.16
CA LEU A 76 0.71 -6.67 0.02
C LEU A 76 -0.25 -7.85 -0.18
N ALA A 77 -1.30 -7.99 0.63
CA ALA A 77 -2.28 -9.05 0.46
C ALA A 77 -3.02 -8.95 -0.88
N SER A 78 -3.41 -7.74 -1.25
CA SER A 78 -4.10 -7.47 -2.52
C SER A 78 -3.20 -7.74 -3.72
N ASP A 79 -1.91 -7.41 -3.61
CA ASP A 79 -0.90 -7.73 -4.61
C ASP A 79 -0.68 -9.25 -4.70
N ALA A 80 -0.54 -9.94 -3.57
CA ALA A 80 -0.37 -11.39 -3.50
C ALA A 80 -1.56 -12.15 -4.12
N ALA A 81 -2.77 -11.63 -3.95
CA ALA A 81 -3.97 -12.16 -4.59
C ALA A 81 -3.94 -11.98 -6.12
N ARG A 82 -3.34 -10.90 -6.62
CA ARG A 82 -3.22 -10.65 -8.08
C ARG A 82 -2.01 -11.32 -8.72
N SER A 83 -0.96 -11.64 -7.95
CA SER A 83 0.39 -11.75 -8.50
C SER A 83 0.81 -13.12 -9.06
N ALA A 84 0.22 -14.24 -8.68
CA ALA A 84 0.84 -15.54 -9.04
C ALA A 84 0.87 -15.82 -10.54
N ASP A 85 -0.06 -15.24 -11.31
CA ASP A 85 -0.17 -15.47 -12.76
C ASP A 85 0.08 -14.20 -13.59
N SER A 86 0.48 -13.10 -12.93
CA SER A 86 0.74 -11.82 -13.63
C SER A 86 2.19 -11.73 -14.08
N VAL A 87 2.40 -11.26 -15.30
CA VAL A 87 3.72 -11.00 -15.89
C VAL A 87 4.29 -9.70 -15.33
N GLU A 88 5.56 -9.74 -14.92
CA GLU A 88 6.28 -8.55 -14.48
C GLU A 88 6.52 -7.60 -15.66
N CYS A 89 5.89 -6.43 -15.61
CA CYS A 89 6.03 -5.37 -16.61
C CYS A 89 6.56 -4.06 -15.98
N ARG A 90 6.90 -4.06 -14.68
CA ARG A 90 7.38 -2.86 -13.97
C ARG A 90 8.85 -2.59 -14.29
N ASP A 91 9.08 -1.43 -14.89
CA ASP A 91 10.40 -0.87 -15.19
C ASP A 91 11.30 -0.64 -13.95
N PHE A 92 10.70 -0.59 -12.75
CA PHE A 92 11.42 -0.49 -11.48
C PHE A 92 12.05 -1.81 -11.03
N TYR A 93 11.44 -2.93 -11.39
CA TYR A 93 11.92 -4.27 -11.03
C TYR A 93 12.76 -4.87 -12.15
N ASP A 94 12.40 -4.56 -13.39
CA ASP A 94 13.20 -4.91 -14.56
C ASP A 94 13.59 -3.63 -15.34
N PRO A 95 14.81 -3.12 -15.10
CA PRO A 95 15.36 -1.99 -15.83
C PRO A 95 15.52 -2.19 -17.34
N SER A 96 15.32 -3.40 -17.89
CA SER A 96 15.32 -3.60 -19.34
C SER A 96 14.03 -3.10 -20.00
N ILE A 97 12.94 -2.96 -19.25
CA ILE A 97 11.65 -2.50 -19.77
C ILE A 97 11.73 -0.97 -19.97
N ARG A 98 11.77 -0.56 -21.24
CA ARG A 98 12.01 0.84 -21.65
C ARG A 98 11.12 1.31 -22.80
N THR A 99 10.38 0.40 -23.42
CA THR A 99 9.47 0.70 -24.53
C THR A 99 8.14 -0.03 -24.35
N VAL A 100 7.11 0.42 -25.05
CA VAL A 100 5.83 -0.29 -25.17
C VAL A 100 6.06 -1.69 -25.74
N GLU A 101 6.96 -1.84 -26.71
CA GLU A 101 7.27 -3.15 -27.30
C GLU A 101 7.79 -4.15 -26.26
N HIS A 102 8.64 -3.72 -25.31
CA HIS A 102 9.10 -4.61 -24.23
C HIS A 102 7.94 -5.09 -23.34
N LEU A 103 6.91 -4.26 -23.13
CA LEU A 103 5.70 -4.69 -22.41
C LEU A 103 4.93 -5.75 -23.23
N LEU A 104 4.81 -5.52 -24.55
CA LEU A 104 4.15 -6.45 -25.45
C LEU A 104 4.91 -7.78 -25.60
N ASP A 105 6.24 -7.77 -25.56
CA ASP A 105 7.09 -8.96 -25.53
C ASP A 105 6.77 -9.84 -24.32
N ARG A 106 6.66 -9.23 -23.14
CA ARG A 106 6.29 -9.92 -21.89
C ARG A 106 4.93 -10.59 -21.99
N LEU A 107 3.94 -9.91 -22.58
CA LEU A 107 2.61 -10.47 -22.79
C LEU A 107 2.63 -11.60 -23.83
N ARG A 108 3.37 -11.45 -24.93
CA ARG A 108 3.53 -12.49 -25.97
C ARG A 108 4.15 -13.76 -25.40
N GLU A 109 5.19 -13.62 -24.59
CA GLU A 109 5.84 -14.73 -23.90
C GLU A 109 4.84 -15.48 -23.01
N GLN A 110 4.10 -14.77 -22.16
CA GLN A 110 3.10 -15.40 -21.29
C GLN A 110 1.96 -16.05 -22.08
N ALA A 111 1.44 -15.39 -23.11
CA ALA A 111 0.40 -15.94 -23.96
C ALA A 111 0.82 -17.28 -24.58
N SER A 112 2.10 -17.44 -24.96
CA SER A 112 2.63 -18.68 -25.51
C SER A 112 2.75 -19.83 -24.49
N ASN A 113 2.73 -19.52 -23.19
CA ASN A 113 2.90 -20.48 -22.10
C ASN A 113 1.58 -20.92 -21.45
N VAL A 114 0.44 -20.37 -21.86
CA VAL A 114 -0.88 -20.67 -21.29
C VAL A 114 -1.85 -21.16 -22.37
N ALA A 115 -2.89 -21.88 -21.96
CA ALA A 115 -3.89 -22.39 -22.91
C ALA A 115 -4.69 -21.24 -23.55
N PRO A 116 -5.08 -21.31 -24.84
CA PRO A 116 -5.95 -20.34 -25.48
C PRO A 116 -7.21 -20.02 -24.65
N GLY A 117 -7.57 -18.76 -24.58
CA GLY A 117 -8.67 -18.26 -23.74
C GLY A 117 -8.32 -18.03 -22.27
N SER A 118 -7.13 -18.46 -21.80
CA SER A 118 -6.65 -18.12 -20.45
C SER A 118 -6.29 -16.63 -20.37
N TRP A 119 -6.55 -16.01 -19.22
CA TRP A 119 -6.23 -14.59 -19.01
C TRP A 119 -4.71 -14.35 -18.97
N VAL A 120 -4.26 -13.32 -19.70
CA VAL A 120 -2.87 -12.85 -19.69
C VAL A 120 -2.83 -11.49 -19.03
N ILE A 121 -2.20 -11.41 -17.86
CA ILE A 121 -2.25 -10.22 -17.00
C ILE A 121 -0.85 -9.64 -16.86
N GLY A 122 -0.65 -8.39 -17.23
CA GLY A 122 0.60 -7.66 -17.01
C GLY A 122 0.51 -6.74 -15.78
N ARG A 123 1.60 -6.67 -15.02
CA ARG A 123 1.77 -5.73 -13.90
C ARG A 123 2.73 -4.62 -14.28
N GLY A 124 2.21 -3.43 -14.57
CA GLY A 124 2.97 -2.23 -14.90
C GLY A 124 3.19 -1.29 -13.71
N SER A 125 4.10 -0.35 -13.87
CA SER A 125 4.42 0.66 -12.85
C SER A 125 3.46 1.86 -12.93
N PRO A 126 3.23 2.59 -11.83
CA PRO A 126 2.61 3.92 -11.89
C PRO A 126 3.42 4.87 -12.79
N LEU A 127 2.74 5.71 -13.57
CA LEU A 127 3.34 6.74 -14.45
C LEU A 127 4.41 6.18 -15.40
N GLN A 128 4.24 4.93 -15.84
CA GLN A 128 5.24 4.26 -16.66
C GLN A 128 5.37 4.90 -18.04
N ASP A 129 4.29 5.46 -18.59
CA ASP A 129 4.28 6.26 -19.81
C ASP A 129 5.34 7.35 -19.86
N PHE A 130 5.52 8.11 -18.77
CA PHE A 130 6.55 9.16 -18.69
C PHE A 130 7.98 8.63 -18.74
N ARG A 131 8.19 7.37 -18.35
CA ARG A 131 9.52 6.73 -18.28
C ARG A 131 9.79 5.80 -19.47
N LEU A 132 8.76 5.41 -20.22
CA LEU A 132 8.92 4.70 -21.48
C LEU A 132 9.41 5.67 -22.55
N ARG A 133 10.31 5.21 -23.41
CA ARG A 133 10.84 6.01 -24.54
C ARG A 133 9.76 6.40 -25.54
N ASP A 134 8.68 5.64 -25.62
CA ASP A 134 7.53 5.93 -26.47
C ASP A 134 6.68 7.10 -25.95
N GLY A 135 6.85 7.50 -24.69
CA GLY A 135 6.05 8.55 -24.05
C GLY A 135 4.56 8.22 -23.90
N ARG A 136 4.20 6.93 -23.92
CA ARG A 136 2.82 6.45 -23.85
C ARG A 136 2.73 5.02 -23.31
N LEU A 137 1.51 4.60 -22.98
CA LEU A 137 1.16 3.21 -22.70
C LEU A 137 0.78 2.45 -23.98
N PRO A 138 0.74 1.10 -23.94
CA PRO A 138 0.15 0.30 -25.02
C PRO A 138 -1.31 0.65 -25.27
N THR A 139 -1.75 0.40 -26.50
CA THR A 139 -3.15 0.54 -26.95
C THR A 139 -3.87 -0.82 -26.91
N CYS A 140 -5.20 -0.80 -26.91
CA CYS A 140 -6.03 -2.02 -27.04
C CYS A 140 -5.61 -2.88 -28.24
N ALA A 141 -5.41 -2.27 -29.42
CA ALA A 141 -5.02 -2.96 -30.64
C ALA A 141 -3.60 -3.57 -30.60
N GLU A 142 -2.69 -2.98 -29.82
CA GLU A 142 -1.37 -3.57 -29.55
C GLU A 142 -1.48 -4.80 -28.65
N LEU A 143 -2.34 -4.75 -27.62
CA LEU A 143 -2.62 -5.90 -26.78
C LEU A 143 -3.34 -7.02 -27.54
N ASP A 144 -4.27 -6.69 -28.44
CA ASP A 144 -4.92 -7.67 -29.33
C ASP A 144 -3.89 -8.40 -30.20
N ARG A 145 -2.87 -7.71 -30.71
CA ARG A 145 -1.79 -8.33 -31.49
C ARG A 145 -0.83 -9.15 -30.62
N ALA A 146 -0.56 -8.71 -29.39
CA ALA A 146 0.32 -9.43 -28.47
C ALA A 146 -0.31 -10.70 -27.90
N ALA A 147 -1.64 -10.74 -27.78
CA ALA A 147 -2.36 -11.85 -27.16
C ALA A 147 -3.69 -12.15 -27.90
N PRO A 148 -3.65 -12.57 -29.19
CA PRO A 148 -4.84 -12.66 -30.06
C PRO A 148 -5.90 -13.66 -29.58
N ASP A 149 -5.45 -14.74 -28.95
CA ASP A 149 -6.31 -15.82 -28.47
C ASP A 149 -6.66 -15.72 -26.99
N HIS A 150 -6.30 -14.62 -26.32
CA HIS A 150 -6.38 -14.47 -24.87
C HIS A 150 -7.03 -13.15 -24.46
N PRO A 151 -7.94 -13.14 -23.46
CA PRO A 151 -8.30 -11.90 -22.79
C PRO A 151 -7.05 -11.39 -22.06
N ALA A 152 -6.68 -10.14 -22.30
CA ALA A 152 -5.45 -9.57 -21.76
C ALA A 152 -5.64 -8.14 -21.25
N TYR A 153 -4.90 -7.80 -20.19
CA TYR A 153 -4.75 -6.43 -19.74
C TYR A 153 -3.41 -6.19 -19.06
N ILE A 154 -3.00 -4.93 -19.00
CA ILE A 154 -1.92 -4.45 -18.14
C ILE A 154 -2.49 -3.37 -17.22
N TYR A 155 -2.27 -3.50 -15.91
CA TYR A 155 -2.59 -2.45 -14.96
C TYR A 155 -1.32 -1.68 -14.56
N PHE A 156 -1.44 -0.37 -14.37
CA PHE A 156 -0.33 0.55 -14.11
C PHE A 156 -0.54 1.22 -12.75
N GLY A 157 0.01 0.60 -11.71
CA GLY A 157 -0.29 1.00 -10.33
C GLY A 157 -1.75 0.78 -9.94
N ALA A 158 -2.31 1.66 -9.12
CA ALA A 158 -3.66 1.51 -8.55
C ALA A 158 -4.76 2.25 -9.32
N HIS A 159 -4.45 2.96 -10.41
CA HIS A 159 -5.36 3.97 -10.98
C HIS A 159 -5.67 3.79 -12.47
N LEU A 160 -5.01 2.86 -13.17
CA LEU A 160 -5.08 2.78 -14.62
C LEU A 160 -4.91 1.34 -15.12
N LEU A 161 -5.72 0.95 -16.10
CA LEU A 161 -5.67 -0.35 -16.75
C LEU A 161 -5.89 -0.18 -18.26
N VAL A 162 -5.12 -0.92 -19.06
CA VAL A 162 -5.32 -1.06 -20.51
C VAL A 162 -5.69 -2.50 -20.82
N ALA A 163 -6.86 -2.73 -21.39
CA ALA A 163 -7.38 -4.04 -21.77
C ALA A 163 -7.45 -4.20 -23.30
N ASN A 164 -7.40 -5.45 -23.75
CA ASN A 164 -7.64 -5.81 -25.15
C ASN A 164 -9.15 -6.01 -25.44
N THR A 165 -9.48 -6.20 -26.72
CA THR A 165 -10.88 -6.32 -27.16
C THR A 165 -11.55 -7.53 -26.56
N ARG A 166 -10.83 -8.66 -26.44
CA ARG A 166 -11.37 -9.91 -25.89
C ARG A 166 -11.70 -9.78 -24.39
N ALA A 167 -10.83 -9.15 -23.61
CA ALA A 167 -11.06 -8.90 -22.19
C ALA A 167 -12.31 -8.01 -21.97
N MET A 168 -12.49 -6.97 -22.79
CA MET A 168 -13.69 -6.13 -22.75
C MET A 168 -14.95 -6.90 -23.13
N SER A 169 -14.89 -7.68 -24.21
CA SER A 169 -16.01 -8.50 -24.69
C SER A 169 -16.48 -9.52 -23.65
N GLU A 170 -15.55 -10.20 -22.95
CA GLU A 170 -15.87 -11.16 -21.90
C GLU A 170 -16.59 -10.52 -20.70
N GLN A 171 -16.35 -9.23 -20.44
CA GLN A 171 -17.02 -8.47 -19.39
C GLN A 171 -18.28 -7.74 -19.87
N GLY A 172 -18.66 -7.90 -21.14
CA GLY A 172 -19.82 -7.22 -21.72
C GLY A 172 -19.64 -5.70 -21.83
N ILE A 173 -18.39 -5.23 -21.95
CA ILE A 173 -18.09 -3.81 -22.09
C ILE A 173 -18.27 -3.39 -23.55
N ASP A 174 -19.06 -2.36 -23.75
CA ASP A 174 -19.47 -1.82 -25.04
C ASP A 174 -19.63 -0.29 -25.00
N ARG A 175 -20.13 0.28 -26.10
CA ARG A 175 -20.37 1.73 -26.22
C ARG A 175 -21.40 2.28 -25.24
N ASP A 176 -22.32 1.45 -24.77
CA ASP A 176 -23.41 1.86 -23.88
C ASP A 176 -23.05 1.67 -22.40
N THR A 177 -21.91 1.03 -22.14
CA THR A 177 -21.38 0.85 -20.78
C THR A 177 -21.12 2.20 -20.11
N PRO A 178 -21.79 2.51 -18.98
CA PRO A 178 -21.58 3.75 -18.27
C PRO A 178 -20.28 3.72 -17.46
N SER A 179 -19.66 4.88 -17.29
CA SER A 179 -18.59 5.07 -16.31
C SER A 179 -19.15 4.89 -14.89
N PRO A 180 -18.53 4.07 -14.02
CA PRO A 180 -18.98 3.94 -12.64
C PRO A 180 -18.72 5.24 -11.87
N GLN A 181 -19.45 5.46 -10.77
CA GLN A 181 -19.10 6.54 -9.87
C GLN A 181 -17.63 6.41 -9.45
N GLY A 182 -16.86 7.49 -9.63
CA GLY A 182 -15.45 7.57 -9.29
C GLY A 182 -14.51 6.77 -10.20
N GLY A 183 -14.89 6.53 -11.45
CA GLY A 183 -13.96 6.07 -12.48
C GLY A 183 -14.47 6.30 -13.88
N THR A 184 -13.59 6.15 -14.86
CA THR A 184 -13.88 6.51 -16.25
C THR A 184 -13.55 5.37 -17.18
N VAL A 185 -14.54 4.92 -17.97
CA VAL A 185 -14.31 4.12 -19.17
C VAL A 185 -13.98 5.10 -20.30
N VAL A 186 -12.73 5.13 -20.73
CA VAL A 186 -12.30 6.07 -21.78
C VAL A 186 -12.88 5.61 -23.12
N LYS A 187 -13.55 6.52 -23.81
CA LYS A 187 -14.19 6.27 -25.11
C LYS A 187 -13.59 7.15 -26.20
N ASP A 188 -13.59 6.66 -27.43
CA ASP A 188 -13.21 7.43 -28.62
C ASP A 188 -14.33 8.41 -29.04
N ALA A 189 -14.12 9.13 -30.15
CA ALA A 189 -15.09 10.12 -30.66
C ALA A 189 -16.42 9.48 -31.11
N GLU A 190 -16.39 8.20 -31.48
CA GLU A 190 -17.54 7.39 -31.89
C GLU A 190 -18.27 6.74 -30.70
N GLY A 191 -17.70 6.88 -29.50
CA GLY A 191 -18.23 6.36 -28.24
C GLY A 191 -17.82 4.92 -27.94
N ASN A 192 -16.90 4.32 -28.69
CA ASN A 192 -16.40 2.98 -28.41
C ASN A 192 -15.36 3.01 -27.29
N PRO A 193 -15.34 2.03 -26.37
CA PRO A 193 -14.29 1.90 -25.37
C PRO A 193 -12.91 1.75 -26.02
N THR A 194 -11.94 2.55 -25.58
CA THR A 194 -10.56 2.53 -26.13
C THR A 194 -9.68 1.42 -25.55
N GLY A 195 -10.21 0.67 -24.58
CA GLY A 195 -9.46 -0.26 -23.73
C GLY A 195 -8.84 0.39 -22.50
N VAL A 196 -8.91 1.72 -22.33
CA VAL A 196 -8.35 2.42 -21.17
C VAL A 196 -9.43 2.61 -20.08
N PHE A 197 -9.12 2.14 -18.87
CA PHE A 197 -9.98 2.24 -17.69
C PHE A 197 -9.25 2.98 -16.58
N ARG A 198 -9.85 4.05 -16.07
CA ARG A 198 -9.29 4.90 -15.00
C ARG A 198 -10.04 4.70 -13.68
N GLU A 199 -9.29 4.75 -12.59
CA GLU A 199 -9.80 4.71 -11.22
C GLU A 199 -10.72 3.51 -10.99
N ARG A 200 -11.96 3.70 -10.54
CA ARG A 200 -12.88 2.58 -10.25
C ARG A 200 -13.31 1.79 -11.49
N ALA A 201 -13.16 2.35 -12.69
CA ALA A 201 -13.52 1.66 -13.92
C ALA A 201 -12.62 0.44 -14.20
N GLN A 202 -11.39 0.40 -13.64
CA GLN A 202 -10.51 -0.76 -13.79
C GLN A 202 -11.14 -2.05 -13.26
N PHE A 203 -12.01 -1.96 -12.26
CA PHE A 203 -12.66 -3.11 -11.63
C PHE A 203 -13.78 -3.72 -12.48
N LEU A 204 -14.13 -3.09 -13.61
CA LEU A 204 -15.00 -3.68 -14.62
C LEU A 204 -14.27 -4.79 -15.40
N ILE A 205 -12.94 -4.74 -15.48
CA ILE A 205 -12.10 -5.75 -16.12
C ILE A 205 -11.53 -6.69 -15.07
N LYS A 206 -12.06 -7.91 -14.99
CA LYS A 206 -11.59 -8.93 -14.05
C LYS A 206 -11.71 -10.34 -14.61
N PRO A 207 -10.71 -11.21 -14.45
CA PRO A 207 -10.84 -12.61 -14.82
C PRO A 207 -12.05 -13.27 -14.13
N ARG A 208 -12.80 -14.07 -14.88
CA ARG A 208 -13.83 -14.94 -14.30
C ARG A 208 -13.15 -16.14 -13.66
N GLY A 209 -13.08 -16.17 -12.33
CA GLY A 209 -12.47 -17.27 -11.57
C GLY A 209 -13.04 -17.38 -10.16
N THR A 210 -12.82 -18.53 -9.53
CA THR A 210 -13.08 -18.69 -8.10
C THR A 210 -12.12 -17.76 -7.34
N PRO A 211 -12.61 -16.85 -6.48
CA PRO A 211 -11.74 -16.04 -5.65
C PRO A 211 -10.75 -16.92 -4.88
N ILE A 212 -9.50 -16.47 -4.75
CA ILE A 212 -8.46 -17.20 -4.02
C ILE A 212 -8.93 -17.42 -2.58
N GLY A 213 -8.86 -18.67 -2.13
CA GLY A 213 -9.19 -19.05 -0.76
C GLY A 213 -8.18 -18.46 0.23
N PRO A 214 -8.56 -18.23 1.50
CA PRO A 214 -7.67 -17.63 2.49
C PRO A 214 -6.42 -18.48 2.78
N GLU A 215 -6.47 -19.80 2.63
CA GLU A 215 -5.32 -20.69 2.79
C GLU A 215 -4.28 -20.49 1.68
N GLU A 216 -4.71 -20.51 0.41
CA GLU A 216 -3.82 -20.25 -0.72
C GLU A 216 -3.28 -18.81 -0.67
N LEU A 217 -4.12 -17.84 -0.28
CA LEU A 217 -3.69 -16.46 -0.10
C LEU A 217 -2.64 -16.33 1.01
N ALA A 218 -2.76 -17.10 2.10
CA ALA A 218 -1.78 -17.10 3.18
C ALA A 218 -0.40 -17.58 2.69
N GLU A 219 -0.34 -18.63 1.88
CA GLU A 219 0.91 -19.11 1.26
C GLU A 219 1.56 -18.03 0.39
N ARG A 220 0.76 -17.33 -0.42
CA ARG A 220 1.24 -16.24 -1.29
C ARG A 220 1.72 -15.03 -0.48
N ILE A 221 0.98 -14.64 0.56
CA ILE A 221 1.38 -13.57 1.48
C ILE A 221 2.72 -13.92 2.15
N ALA A 222 2.90 -15.17 2.61
CA ALA A 222 4.14 -15.59 3.27
C ALA A 222 5.38 -15.39 2.37
N ILE A 223 5.26 -15.64 1.06
CA ILE A 223 6.32 -15.38 0.08
C ILE A 223 6.66 -13.88 0.01
N GLU A 224 5.65 -13.01 -0.02
CA GLU A 224 5.87 -11.56 -0.04
C GLU A 224 6.43 -11.02 1.28
N LEU A 225 6.01 -11.56 2.43
CA LEU A 225 6.59 -11.20 3.73
C LEU A 225 8.07 -11.62 3.85
N ASP A 226 8.46 -12.78 3.30
CA ASP A 226 9.86 -13.19 3.22
C ASP A 226 10.67 -12.18 2.40
N LYS A 227 10.15 -11.75 1.24
CA LYS A 227 10.74 -10.69 0.42
C LYS A 227 10.91 -9.37 1.18
N CYS A 228 9.95 -8.99 2.02
CA CYS A 228 10.07 -7.83 2.91
C CYS A 228 11.21 -8.01 3.91
N SER A 229 11.24 -9.13 4.64
CA SER A 229 12.25 -9.38 5.67
C SER A 229 13.68 -9.40 5.12
N ARG A 230 13.90 -9.98 3.92
CA ARG A 230 15.21 -9.99 3.25
C ARG A 230 15.72 -8.59 2.88
N ARG A 231 14.82 -7.60 2.80
CA ARG A 231 15.14 -6.19 2.54
C ARG A 231 15.24 -5.37 3.84
N GLY A 232 15.19 -6.01 5.00
CA GLY A 232 15.24 -5.35 6.30
C GLY A 232 13.92 -4.72 6.75
N VAL A 233 12.82 -4.96 6.03
CA VAL A 233 11.48 -4.55 6.46
C VAL A 233 11.00 -5.53 7.54
N THR A 234 10.71 -5.00 8.72
CA THR A 234 10.29 -5.79 9.89
C THR A 234 8.85 -5.49 10.31
N THR A 235 8.28 -4.39 9.83
CA THR A 235 6.90 -4.00 10.10
C THR A 235 6.26 -3.49 8.81
N ILE A 236 5.02 -3.89 8.56
CA ILE A 236 4.20 -3.35 7.48
C ILE A 236 2.84 -2.87 8.00
N HIS A 237 2.29 -1.87 7.34
CA HIS A 237 0.89 -1.49 7.45
C HIS A 237 0.19 -1.85 6.14
N ASP A 238 -0.49 -2.99 6.13
CA ASP A 238 -1.12 -3.50 4.92
C ASP A 238 -2.59 -3.08 4.83
N ILE A 239 -2.97 -2.54 3.67
CA ILE A 239 -4.34 -2.10 3.42
C ILE A 239 -5.14 -3.28 2.87
N VAL A 240 -6.12 -3.71 3.66
CA VAL A 240 -6.98 -4.86 3.34
C VAL A 240 -8.41 -4.42 3.04
N THR A 241 -9.07 -5.15 2.16
CA THR A 241 -10.37 -4.82 1.54
C THR A 241 -11.39 -5.94 1.63
N ASP A 242 -10.98 -7.17 1.98
CA ASP A 242 -11.90 -8.29 2.12
C ASP A 242 -11.55 -9.28 3.23
N ARG A 243 -12.50 -10.18 3.52
CA ARG A 243 -12.43 -11.19 4.58
C ARG A 243 -11.27 -12.17 4.38
N ASN A 244 -10.99 -12.59 3.15
CA ASN A 244 -9.97 -13.60 2.88
C ASN A 244 -8.57 -13.03 3.13
N GLU A 245 -8.32 -11.76 2.79
CA GLU A 245 -7.06 -11.07 3.12
C GLU A 245 -6.83 -11.04 4.65
N ILE A 246 -7.85 -10.65 5.43
CA ILE A 246 -7.75 -10.64 6.90
C ILE A 246 -7.57 -12.05 7.47
N LEU A 247 -8.31 -13.03 6.95
CA LEU A 247 -8.23 -14.41 7.43
C LEU A 247 -6.87 -15.06 7.07
N ALA A 248 -6.32 -14.78 5.90
CA ALA A 248 -5.00 -15.26 5.50
C ALA A 248 -3.91 -14.81 6.48
N TYR A 249 -3.92 -13.54 6.89
CA TYR A 249 -3.02 -13.05 7.93
C TYR A 249 -3.24 -13.72 9.29
N GLN A 250 -4.50 -13.96 9.68
CA GLN A 250 -4.81 -14.67 10.92
C GLN A 250 -4.31 -16.12 10.90
N LEU A 251 -4.41 -16.83 9.77
CA LEU A 251 -3.87 -18.18 9.61
C LEU A 251 -2.34 -18.16 9.77
N LEU A 252 -1.65 -17.22 9.12
CA LEU A 252 -0.19 -17.06 9.28
C LEU A 252 0.20 -16.73 10.72
N ALA A 253 -0.56 -15.87 11.41
CA ALA A 253 -0.30 -15.52 12.80
C ALA A 253 -0.50 -16.72 13.73
N ARG A 254 -1.61 -17.47 13.55
CA ARG A 254 -1.92 -18.69 14.30
C ARG A 254 -0.81 -19.72 14.15
N ASP A 255 -0.28 -19.87 12.95
CA ASP A 255 0.72 -20.89 12.61
C ASP A 255 2.17 -20.41 12.83
N GLY A 256 2.37 -19.21 13.38
CA GLY A 256 3.71 -18.65 13.66
C GLY A 256 4.54 -18.36 12.39
N CYS A 257 3.87 -18.15 11.26
CA CYS A 257 4.49 -17.99 9.94
C CYS A 257 4.63 -16.52 9.49
N LEU A 258 4.23 -15.55 10.31
CA LEU A 258 4.49 -14.14 10.04
C LEU A 258 5.98 -13.81 10.21
N ARG A 259 6.64 -13.42 9.12
CA ARG A 259 8.06 -13.01 9.11
C ARG A 259 8.28 -11.54 9.47
N VAL A 260 7.23 -10.73 9.43
CA VAL A 260 7.22 -9.30 9.77
C VAL A 260 5.99 -9.01 10.62
N ARG A 261 6.03 -7.94 11.42
CA ARG A 261 4.85 -7.45 12.15
C ARG A 261 3.88 -6.80 11.16
N VAL A 262 2.61 -7.11 11.27
CA VAL A 262 1.57 -6.64 10.35
C VAL A 262 0.52 -5.83 11.11
N HIS A 263 0.33 -4.60 10.68
CA HIS A 263 -0.78 -3.75 11.07
C HIS A 263 -1.81 -3.72 9.94
N LEU A 264 -2.96 -4.37 10.14
CA LEU A 264 -4.05 -4.36 9.17
C LEU A 264 -4.74 -2.98 9.17
N VAL A 265 -4.68 -2.29 8.05
CA VAL A 265 -5.39 -1.02 7.83
C VAL A 265 -6.62 -1.32 6.99
N ILE A 266 -7.76 -1.45 7.65
CA ILE A 266 -8.97 -1.97 7.01
C ILE A 266 -9.67 -0.86 6.23
N ARG A 267 -9.83 -1.05 4.92
CA ARG A 267 -10.62 -0.12 4.12
C ARG A 267 -12.09 -0.19 4.52
N VAL A 268 -12.70 0.96 4.84
CA VAL A 268 -14.10 1.03 5.31
C VAL A 268 -15.08 1.60 4.30
N ILE A 269 -14.56 2.28 3.28
CA ILE A 269 -15.32 2.72 2.10
C ILE A 269 -14.69 2.00 0.91
N GLU A 270 -15.52 1.41 0.04
CA GLU A 270 -15.05 0.61 -1.11
C GLU A 270 -14.42 -0.75 -0.71
N SER A 271 -14.90 -1.37 0.36
CA SER A 271 -14.53 -2.74 0.75
C SER A 271 -15.74 -3.66 0.82
N ASN A 272 -15.50 -4.95 1.02
CA ASN A 272 -16.57 -5.94 1.26
C ASN A 272 -17.08 -5.92 2.71
N PHE A 273 -16.61 -4.98 3.52
CA PHE A 273 -17.07 -4.77 4.88
C PHE A 273 -18.18 -3.73 4.88
N THR A 274 -19.16 -3.91 5.77
CA THR A 274 -20.12 -2.84 6.03
C THR A 274 -19.44 -1.73 6.81
N LYS A 275 -19.94 -0.50 6.72
CA LYS A 275 -19.48 0.66 7.51
C LYS A 275 -19.45 0.38 9.03
N TRP A 276 -20.25 -0.58 9.48
CA TRP A 276 -20.49 -0.88 10.89
C TRP A 276 -19.59 -2.00 11.42
N SER A 277 -18.98 -2.79 10.52
CA SER A 277 -18.38 -4.07 10.88
C SER A 277 -17.32 -4.00 11.98
N LEU A 278 -16.49 -2.96 12.05
CA LEU A 278 -15.45 -2.86 13.07
C LEU A 278 -15.96 -2.30 14.40
N GLU A 279 -16.87 -1.34 14.36
CA GLU A 279 -17.48 -0.76 15.56
C GLU A 279 -18.39 -1.77 16.25
N ASP A 280 -19.18 -2.52 15.48
CA ASP A 280 -20.08 -3.57 15.99
C ASP A 280 -19.33 -4.71 16.67
N LEU A 281 -18.08 -4.96 16.24
CA LEU A 281 -17.19 -5.94 16.85
C LEU A 281 -16.40 -5.37 18.05
N GLY A 282 -16.55 -4.08 18.36
CA GLY A 282 -15.82 -3.40 19.43
C GLY A 282 -14.31 -3.27 19.16
N LEU A 283 -13.88 -3.30 17.90
CA LEU A 283 -12.47 -3.23 17.54
C LEU A 283 -11.93 -1.81 17.66
N ILE A 284 -10.76 -1.70 18.28
CA ILE A 284 -10.00 -0.45 18.42
C ILE A 284 -8.60 -0.60 17.83
N HIS A 285 -7.88 0.51 17.71
CA HIS A 285 -6.49 0.48 17.29
C HIS A 285 -5.64 -0.38 18.24
N GLY A 286 -4.77 -1.23 17.67
CA GLY A 286 -3.83 -2.07 18.42
C GLY A 286 -4.41 -3.41 18.88
N PHE A 287 -5.71 -3.66 18.66
CA PHE A 287 -6.30 -4.97 18.96
C PHE A 287 -5.60 -6.09 18.16
N GLY A 288 -5.14 -7.14 18.84
CA GLY A 288 -4.39 -8.23 18.24
C GLY A 288 -3.26 -8.73 19.14
N GLY A 289 -2.25 -9.38 18.53
CA GLY A 289 -1.06 -9.88 19.21
C GLY A 289 0.19 -9.04 18.91
N GLU A 290 1.37 -9.60 19.16
CA GLU A 290 2.64 -8.93 18.83
C GLU A 290 2.92 -8.85 17.32
N TRP A 291 2.50 -9.89 16.57
CA TRP A 291 2.81 -10.03 15.14
C TRP A 291 1.71 -9.55 14.21
N LEU A 292 0.46 -9.52 14.67
CA LEU A 292 -0.70 -9.11 13.87
C LEU A 292 -1.64 -8.24 14.71
N GLN A 293 -1.92 -7.04 14.22
CA GLN A 293 -2.79 -6.08 14.91
C GLN A 293 -3.72 -5.36 13.94
N ILE A 294 -4.85 -4.88 14.45
CA ILE A 294 -5.66 -3.86 13.79
C ILE A 294 -4.90 -2.53 13.86
N GLY A 295 -4.36 -2.11 12.72
CA GLY A 295 -3.57 -0.90 12.56
C GLY A 295 -4.41 0.38 12.50
N GLY A 296 -5.61 0.30 11.94
CA GLY A 296 -6.50 1.43 11.73
C GLY A 296 -7.51 1.18 10.62
N ILE A 297 -8.17 2.23 10.16
CA ILE A 297 -9.04 2.20 8.98
C ILE A 297 -8.47 3.02 7.83
N LYS A 298 -8.79 2.63 6.58
CA LYS A 298 -8.41 3.32 5.35
C LYS A 298 -9.63 3.92 4.64
N MET A 299 -9.49 5.15 4.16
CA MET A 299 -10.42 5.81 3.24
C MET A 299 -9.64 6.43 2.07
N SER A 300 -10.26 6.51 0.89
CA SER A 300 -9.72 7.19 -0.29
C SER A 300 -10.63 8.36 -0.65
N ILE A 301 -10.09 9.57 -0.61
CA ILE A 301 -10.91 10.79 -0.76
C ILE A 301 -10.96 11.24 -2.22
N ASP A 302 -9.84 11.15 -2.94
CA ASP A 302 -9.74 11.47 -4.38
C ASP A 302 -9.08 10.35 -5.20
N GLY A 303 -8.85 10.63 -6.48
CA GLY A 303 -8.10 9.79 -7.40
C GLY A 303 -6.58 9.96 -7.31
N GLY A 304 -5.87 9.31 -8.23
CA GLY A 304 -4.42 9.40 -8.32
C GLY A 304 -3.94 10.36 -9.41
N PHE A 305 -2.69 10.79 -9.31
CA PHE A 305 -2.02 11.52 -10.40
C PHE A 305 -1.90 10.65 -11.66
N THR A 306 -1.54 9.36 -11.52
CA THR A 306 -1.48 8.40 -12.64
C THR A 306 -2.81 8.23 -13.36
N GLY A 307 -3.92 8.32 -12.64
CA GLY A 307 -5.26 8.23 -13.21
C GLY A 307 -5.81 9.56 -13.71
N LYS A 308 -5.05 10.65 -13.59
CA LYS A 308 -5.46 12.04 -13.91
C LYS A 308 -6.78 12.46 -13.24
N ASN A 309 -6.93 12.09 -11.97
CA ASN A 309 -8.18 12.23 -11.23
C ASN A 309 -7.98 12.69 -9.77
N ALA A 310 -6.76 13.02 -9.36
CA ALA A 310 -6.52 13.72 -8.10
C ALA A 310 -7.25 15.08 -8.09
N ALA A 311 -7.78 15.46 -6.92
CA ALA A 311 -8.71 16.60 -6.85
C ALA A 311 -7.99 17.92 -6.52
N PHE A 312 -7.82 18.80 -7.50
CA PHE A 312 -7.10 20.07 -7.37
C PHE A 312 -8.03 21.29 -7.39
N SER A 313 -7.74 22.27 -6.54
CA SER A 313 -8.52 23.51 -6.46
C SER A 313 -8.30 24.40 -7.68
N GLU A 314 -7.08 24.36 -8.25
CA GLU A 314 -6.70 25.04 -9.48
C GLU A 314 -6.40 24.03 -10.60
N PRO A 315 -6.65 24.39 -11.88
CA PRO A 315 -6.24 23.56 -13.01
C PRO A 315 -4.72 23.33 -13.00
N LEU A 316 -4.29 22.13 -13.36
CA LEU A 316 -2.87 21.83 -13.54
C LEU A 316 -2.41 22.30 -14.92
N ASP A 317 -1.34 23.10 -14.95
CA ASP A 317 -0.72 23.53 -16.21
C ASP A 317 -0.15 22.30 -16.96
N ASN A 318 -0.43 22.24 -18.26
CA ASN A 318 0.08 21.21 -19.19
C ASN A 318 -0.27 19.75 -18.85
N ASP A 319 -1.33 19.49 -18.07
CA ASP A 319 -1.82 18.13 -17.81
C ASP A 319 -3.05 17.78 -18.66
N GLU A 320 -2.83 17.50 -19.94
CA GLU A 320 -3.92 17.16 -20.88
C GLU A 320 -4.70 15.91 -20.43
N GLY A 321 -6.02 16.04 -20.31
CA GLY A 321 -6.90 14.93 -19.94
C GLY A 321 -7.01 14.67 -18.43
N HIS A 322 -6.50 15.58 -17.60
CA HIS A 322 -6.91 15.72 -16.20
C HIS A 322 -8.17 16.59 -16.13
N GLU A 323 -9.26 16.03 -15.64
CA GLU A 323 -10.49 16.79 -15.45
C GLU A 323 -10.30 17.76 -14.26
N HIS A 324 -10.78 19.00 -14.35
CA HIS A 324 -10.79 19.94 -13.23
C HIS A 324 -12.21 20.02 -12.63
N PRO A 325 -12.39 19.94 -11.30
CA PRO A 325 -11.37 19.90 -10.24
C PRO A 325 -10.82 18.50 -9.96
N GLY A 326 -11.01 17.53 -10.83
CA GLY A 326 -10.66 16.12 -10.62
C GLY A 326 -11.80 15.37 -9.98
N LEU A 327 -11.50 14.22 -9.37
CA LEU A 327 -12.50 13.34 -8.79
C LEU A 327 -12.43 13.34 -7.27
N VAL A 328 -13.51 13.82 -6.64
CA VAL A 328 -13.80 13.55 -5.23
C VAL A 328 -14.69 12.31 -5.13
N ARG A 329 -14.22 11.29 -4.42
CA ARG A 329 -14.89 9.97 -4.31
C ARG A 329 -15.96 9.92 -3.23
N ILE A 330 -15.85 10.78 -2.21
CA ILE A 330 -16.73 10.80 -1.03
C ILE A 330 -17.20 12.23 -0.75
N LYS A 331 -18.48 12.39 -0.38
CA LYS A 331 -19.01 13.69 0.02
C LYS A 331 -18.48 14.12 1.38
N GLN A 332 -18.31 15.42 1.61
CA GLN A 332 -17.81 15.96 2.89
C GLN A 332 -18.61 15.44 4.10
N ASP A 333 -19.94 15.45 4.04
CA ASP A 333 -20.78 15.01 5.17
C ASP A 333 -20.58 13.53 5.52
N GLU A 334 -20.38 12.68 4.50
CA GLU A 334 -20.10 11.25 4.71
C GLU A 334 -18.69 11.04 5.29
N LEU A 335 -17.72 11.85 4.86
CA LEU A 335 -16.36 11.83 5.41
C LEU A 335 -16.38 12.27 6.88
N ASP A 336 -17.06 13.37 7.20
CA ASP A 336 -17.21 13.88 8.56
C ASP A 336 -17.84 12.83 9.48
N GLU A 337 -18.96 12.22 9.07
CA GLU A 337 -19.64 11.18 9.85
C GLU A 337 -18.73 9.97 10.11
N THR A 338 -18.01 9.52 9.07
CA THR A 338 -17.14 8.35 9.16
C THR A 338 -15.91 8.63 10.03
N VAL A 339 -15.31 9.81 9.89
CA VAL A 339 -14.17 10.24 10.69
C VAL A 339 -14.57 10.37 12.15
N GLU A 340 -15.67 11.06 12.46
CA GLU A 340 -16.15 11.24 13.83
C GLU A 340 -16.36 9.88 14.50
N ARG A 341 -17.08 8.97 13.84
CA ARG A 341 -17.38 7.62 14.33
C ARG A 341 -16.11 6.88 14.76
N TYR A 342 -15.16 6.71 13.84
CA TYR A 342 -13.97 5.91 14.12
C TYR A 342 -12.98 6.61 15.04
N HIS A 343 -12.94 7.94 15.01
CA HIS A 343 -12.14 8.71 15.94
C HIS A 343 -12.66 8.54 17.36
N ARG A 344 -13.97 8.65 17.59
CA ARG A 344 -14.59 8.41 18.89
C ARG A 344 -14.41 6.98 19.38
N ALA A 345 -14.47 6.01 18.49
CA ALA A 345 -14.27 4.58 18.81
C ALA A 345 -12.82 4.22 19.18
N GLY A 346 -11.87 5.17 19.19
CA GLY A 346 -10.48 4.88 19.53
C GLY A 346 -9.64 4.36 18.36
N MET A 347 -10.21 4.30 17.15
CA MET A 347 -9.48 3.83 15.97
C MET A 347 -8.51 4.89 15.45
N ARG A 348 -7.44 4.43 14.78
CA ARG A 348 -6.56 5.28 13.97
C ARG A 348 -7.16 5.42 12.57
N ILE A 349 -7.19 6.64 12.04
CA ILE A 349 -7.72 6.91 10.71
C ILE A 349 -6.58 7.21 9.74
N CYS A 350 -6.58 6.54 8.60
CA CYS A 350 -5.65 6.70 7.51
C CYS A 350 -6.42 7.13 6.25
N THR A 351 -6.17 8.32 5.72
CA THR A 351 -6.90 8.85 4.55
C THR A 351 -5.96 9.11 3.40
N HIS A 352 -6.29 8.62 2.21
CA HIS A 352 -5.59 8.96 0.98
C HIS A 352 -6.05 10.33 0.46
N ALA A 353 -5.07 11.20 0.20
CA ALA A 353 -5.25 12.44 -0.56
C ALA A 353 -4.02 12.73 -1.42
N ILE A 354 -4.23 12.95 -2.71
CA ILE A 354 -3.20 13.42 -3.64
C ILE A 354 -3.39 14.90 -3.97
N GLY A 355 -4.62 15.30 -4.26
CA GLY A 355 -4.98 16.68 -4.54
C GLY A 355 -5.30 17.48 -3.28
N ASP A 356 -5.23 18.80 -3.39
CA ASP A 356 -5.37 19.71 -2.26
C ASP A 356 -6.82 19.89 -1.78
N VAL A 357 -7.79 19.71 -2.68
CA VAL A 357 -9.21 19.66 -2.30
C VAL A 357 -9.43 18.52 -1.32
N ALA A 358 -8.94 17.32 -1.62
CA ALA A 358 -9.06 16.16 -0.74
C ALA A 358 -8.33 16.37 0.59
N LEU A 359 -7.14 16.99 0.58
CA LEU A 359 -6.41 17.32 1.79
C LEU A 359 -7.21 18.28 2.69
N ASP A 360 -7.81 19.33 2.13
CA ASP A 360 -8.60 20.29 2.89
C ASP A 360 -9.86 19.66 3.51
N MET A 361 -10.53 18.78 2.75
CA MET A 361 -11.66 17.98 3.25
C MET A 361 -11.26 17.13 4.46
N ILE A 362 -10.11 16.46 4.40
CA ILE A 362 -9.60 15.65 5.52
C ILE A 362 -9.25 16.51 6.73
N LEU A 363 -8.52 17.61 6.51
CA LEU A 363 -8.15 18.52 7.59
C LEU A 363 -9.40 19.03 8.31
N GLN A 364 -10.45 19.40 7.57
CA GLN A 364 -11.72 19.82 8.13
C GLN A 364 -12.36 18.70 8.98
N SER A 365 -12.44 17.48 8.47
CA SER A 365 -13.04 16.36 9.21
C SER A 365 -12.26 16.02 10.48
N TYR A 366 -10.93 16.02 10.42
CA TYR A 366 -10.08 15.72 11.56
C TYR A 366 -10.14 16.84 12.62
N GLU A 367 -10.15 18.11 12.21
CA GLU A 367 -10.34 19.26 13.09
C GLU A 367 -11.70 19.18 13.81
N LYS A 368 -12.79 18.89 13.08
CA LYS A 368 -14.13 18.69 13.66
C LYS A 368 -14.15 17.55 14.69
N ALA A 369 -13.58 16.40 14.34
CA ALA A 369 -13.56 15.25 15.24
C ALA A 369 -12.73 15.50 16.51
N GLN A 370 -11.56 16.13 16.39
CA GLN A 370 -10.73 16.50 17.54
C GLN A 370 -11.37 17.57 18.42
N ALA A 371 -12.12 18.51 17.84
CA ALA A 371 -12.86 19.51 18.61
C ALA A 371 -14.02 18.86 19.41
N ALA A 372 -14.72 17.89 18.82
CA ALA A 372 -15.84 17.19 19.46
C ALA A 372 -15.38 16.13 20.48
N TYR A 373 -14.30 15.39 20.19
CA TYR A 373 -13.80 14.29 21.02
C TYR A 373 -12.27 14.30 21.15
N PRO A 374 -11.68 15.25 21.89
CA PRO A 374 -10.23 15.41 21.94
C PRO A 374 -9.47 14.12 22.33
N ARG A 375 -8.53 13.71 21.48
CA ARG A 375 -7.60 12.60 21.74
C ARG A 375 -6.15 13.08 21.61
N LEU A 376 -5.36 12.90 22.66
CA LEU A 376 -3.95 13.33 22.69
C LEU A 376 -3.08 12.58 21.68
N ASP A 377 -3.25 11.25 21.59
CA ASP A 377 -2.44 10.39 20.71
C ASP A 377 -3.32 9.59 19.74
N HIS A 378 -4.10 10.29 18.91
CA HIS A 378 -4.93 9.65 17.88
C HIS A 378 -4.08 9.08 16.72
N ARG A 379 -2.92 9.69 16.43
CA ARG A 379 -1.97 9.29 15.37
C ARG A 379 -2.63 9.09 14.01
N HIS A 380 -3.64 9.90 13.70
CA HIS A 380 -4.28 9.89 12.39
C HIS A 380 -3.27 10.26 11.32
N ARG A 381 -3.45 9.68 10.14
CA ARG A 381 -2.51 9.76 9.03
C ARG A 381 -3.20 10.30 7.80
N VAL A 382 -2.43 11.03 7.00
CA VAL A 382 -2.76 11.30 5.60
C VAL A 382 -1.71 10.61 4.74
N GLU A 383 -2.18 9.70 3.92
CA GLU A 383 -1.40 8.95 2.96
C GLU A 383 -1.13 9.81 1.74
N HIS A 384 0.11 9.79 1.26
CA HIS A 384 0.67 10.65 0.22
C HIS A 384 0.73 12.14 0.57
N MET A 385 -0.05 12.63 1.54
CA MET A 385 0.04 14.00 2.07
C MET A 385 -0.16 15.10 1.01
N GLY A 386 -0.98 14.86 -0.01
CA GLY A 386 -1.30 15.88 -1.01
C GLY A 386 -0.08 16.42 -1.78
N ASN A 387 0.99 15.59 -1.91
CA ASN A 387 2.42 15.84 -2.19
C ASN A 387 2.87 17.06 -3.03
N TRP A 388 1.97 17.80 -3.69
CA TRP A 388 2.29 18.84 -4.67
C TRP A 388 1.76 20.23 -4.30
N MET A 389 0.87 20.38 -3.31
CA MET A 389 0.13 21.64 -3.08
C MET A 389 0.05 22.03 -1.59
N MET A 390 1.10 21.75 -0.82
CA MET A 390 1.17 22.09 0.60
C MET A 390 1.46 23.58 0.80
N THR A 391 0.63 24.27 1.58
CA THR A 391 0.81 25.69 1.96
C THR A 391 1.21 25.81 3.44
N PRO A 392 1.84 26.93 3.87
CA PRO A 392 2.12 27.17 5.29
C PRO A 392 0.88 27.06 6.18
N GLU A 393 -0.28 27.47 5.67
CA GLU A 393 -1.56 27.34 6.37
C GLU A 393 -1.95 25.88 6.58
N ARG A 394 -1.90 25.04 5.54
CA ARG A 394 -2.20 23.60 5.65
C ARG A 394 -1.23 22.88 6.58
N VAL A 395 0.06 23.27 6.57
CA VAL A 395 1.06 22.77 7.52
C VAL A 395 0.67 23.11 8.96
N GLU A 396 0.26 24.35 9.23
CA GLU A 396 -0.16 24.72 10.58
C GLU A 396 -1.46 24.02 10.99
N ARG A 397 -2.43 23.88 10.09
CA ARG A 397 -3.64 23.06 10.33
C ARG A 397 -3.28 21.63 10.73
N ALA A 398 -2.44 20.97 9.93
CA ALA A 398 -1.94 19.62 10.20
C ALA A 398 -1.21 19.52 11.56
N ARG A 399 -0.37 20.51 11.88
CA ARG A 399 0.36 20.57 13.17
C ARG A 399 -0.57 20.68 14.36
N ARG A 400 -1.61 21.54 14.28
CA ARG A 400 -2.59 21.74 15.37
C ARG A 400 -3.33 20.46 15.73
N ILE A 401 -3.62 19.61 14.74
CA ILE A 401 -4.29 18.33 14.94
C ILE A 401 -3.32 17.15 15.06
N ASN A 402 -2.01 17.38 15.30
CA ASN A 402 -0.99 16.32 15.41
C ASN A 402 -1.06 15.27 14.28
N LEU A 403 -1.28 15.72 13.04
CA LEU A 403 -1.41 14.85 11.90
C LEU A 403 -0.07 14.19 11.53
N LEU A 404 -0.09 12.89 11.24
CA LEU A 404 1.09 12.17 10.74
C LEU A 404 1.08 12.11 9.20
N PRO A 405 2.05 12.75 8.52
CA PRO A 405 2.19 12.63 7.07
C PRO A 405 2.84 11.29 6.70
N ILE A 406 2.30 10.60 5.69
CA ILE A 406 2.91 9.40 5.09
C ILE A 406 3.22 9.68 3.61
N PRO A 407 4.31 10.39 3.29
CA PRO A 407 4.70 10.66 1.91
C PRO A 407 5.27 9.40 1.24
N ASN A 408 5.35 9.42 -0.09
CA ASN A 408 6.05 8.40 -0.88
C ASN A 408 7.16 9.09 -1.69
N PRO A 409 8.34 9.34 -1.08
CA PRO A 409 9.44 10.07 -1.71
C PRO A 409 9.91 9.56 -3.08
N PRO A 410 9.81 8.25 -3.41
CA PRO A 410 10.12 7.78 -4.75
C PRO A 410 9.21 8.38 -5.83
N PHE A 411 7.99 8.83 -5.51
CA PHE A 411 7.10 9.41 -6.51
C PHE A 411 7.76 10.65 -7.14
N PRO A 412 8.12 11.73 -6.42
CA PRO A 412 8.83 12.87 -7.01
C PRO A 412 10.16 12.54 -7.72
N LEU A 413 11.00 11.67 -7.13
CA LEU A 413 12.35 11.39 -7.63
C LEU A 413 12.39 10.59 -8.94
N LEU A 414 11.26 10.02 -9.35
CA LEU A 414 11.12 9.23 -10.58
C LEU A 414 10.52 10.06 -11.74
N HIS A 415 10.37 11.37 -11.56
CA HIS A 415 9.67 12.26 -12.49
C HIS A 415 10.51 13.39 -13.10
N GLY A 416 11.83 13.41 -12.84
CA GLY A 416 12.78 14.30 -13.51
C GLY A 416 12.90 15.68 -12.87
#